data_AF-A0A961SXK4-F1
#
_entry.id   AF-A0A961SXK4-F1
#
_cell.length_a   1.000
_cell.length_b   1.000
_cell.length_c   1.000
_cell.angle_alpha   90.00
_cell.angle_beta   90.00
_cell.angle_gamma   90.00
#
_symmetry.space_group_name_H-M   'P 1'
#
loop_
_entity.id
_entity.type
_entity.pdbx_description
1 polymer ?
#
loop_
_entity_poly.entity_id
_entity_poly.type
_entity_poly.pdbx_seq_one_letter_code
_entity_poly.pdbx_strand_id
1 'polypeptide(L)'
;MANHYVLIDFENVQPVNVEMLRGKNFKPIVFVGANQKSIPCEFAMAMQDLGENASYQKIPGTGSNALDFHIAFYLGELATREPGAHFHVISKDKGYDPLIAHLRARKICVRREADLSAIPSLRISNARSLEEKIDAIVASLISRGNSRPRKVKTLANTVNALFQKTLSDADQDILIKELQKRKHIVVKDQSVTYGPLVTG
;
A
#
# COMPACT_ATOMS: atom_id res chain seq x y z
N MET A 1 -8.84 6.32 12.31
CA MET A 1 -8.37 5.54 11.14
C MET A 1 -7.37 4.52 11.63
N ALA A 2 -7.26 3.35 11.00
CA ALA A 2 -6.23 2.38 11.38
C ALA A 2 -4.83 2.91 11.01
N ASN A 3 -3.82 2.63 11.85
CA ASN A 3 -2.42 2.96 11.56
C ASN A 3 -1.84 2.00 10.50
N HIS A 4 -1.02 2.54 9.60
CA HIS A 4 -0.30 1.74 8.61
C HIS A 4 1.20 1.73 8.93
N TYR A 5 1.71 0.64 9.48
CA TYR A 5 3.15 0.47 9.73
C TYR A 5 3.86 -0.03 8.48
N VAL A 6 4.95 0.63 8.11
CA VAL A 6 5.77 0.26 6.95
C VAL A 6 7.14 -0.15 7.47
N LEU A 7 7.40 -1.46 7.51
CA LEU A 7 8.66 -2.01 8.00
C LEU A 7 9.60 -2.17 6.80
N ILE A 8 10.60 -1.31 6.70
CA ILE A 8 11.49 -1.25 5.55
C ILE A 8 12.77 -2.00 5.87
N ASP A 9 13.01 -3.08 5.13
CA ASP A 9 14.26 -3.81 5.08
C ASP A 9 15.27 -3.00 4.25
N PHE A 10 16.06 -2.18 4.93
CA PHE A 10 16.94 -1.22 4.27
C PHE A 10 18.24 -1.85 3.71
N GLU A 11 18.54 -3.10 4.10
CA GLU A 11 19.61 -3.89 3.47
C GLU A 11 19.16 -4.39 2.10
N ASN A 12 17.90 -4.78 1.97
CA ASN A 12 17.36 -5.33 0.73
C ASN A 12 16.82 -4.26 -0.24
N VAL A 13 16.16 -3.22 0.28
CA VAL A 13 15.49 -2.19 -0.53
C VAL A 13 15.74 -0.80 0.05
N GLN A 14 16.05 0.15 -0.83
CA GLN A 14 16.16 1.58 -0.50
C GLN A 14 15.13 2.35 -1.33
N PRO A 15 13.88 2.49 -0.86
CA PRO A 15 12.81 3.14 -1.62
C PRO A 15 13.15 4.60 -1.91
N VAL A 16 12.96 5.05 -3.15
CA VAL A 16 13.23 6.45 -3.56
C VAL A 16 12.01 7.36 -3.42
N ASN A 17 10.88 6.80 -3.01
CA ASN A 17 9.55 7.40 -3.07
C ASN A 17 8.88 7.50 -1.68
N VAL A 18 9.68 7.76 -0.64
CA VAL A 18 9.20 7.86 0.76
C VAL A 18 8.22 9.02 0.95
N GLU A 19 8.34 10.08 0.16
CA GLU A 19 7.43 11.23 0.14
C GLU A 19 5.98 10.85 -0.17
N MET A 20 5.75 9.67 -0.77
CA MET A 20 4.43 9.10 -0.97
C MET A 20 3.62 8.92 0.33
N LEU A 21 4.30 8.85 1.48
CA LEU A 21 3.70 8.67 2.80
C LEU A 21 3.24 9.98 3.44
N ARG A 22 3.67 11.14 2.92
CA ARG A 22 3.42 12.46 3.52
C ARG A 22 1.91 12.77 3.62
N GLY A 23 1.50 13.31 4.75
CA GLY A 23 0.10 13.70 5.01
C GLY A 23 -0.89 12.53 5.13
N LYS A 24 -0.39 11.29 5.22
CA LYS A 24 -1.19 10.07 5.34
C LYS A 24 -0.89 9.39 6.67
N ASN A 25 -1.77 8.49 7.12
CA ASN A 25 -1.63 7.76 8.38
C ASN A 25 -0.66 6.57 8.27
N PHE A 26 0.54 6.82 7.76
CA PHE A 26 1.61 5.83 7.63
C PHE A 26 2.73 6.11 8.64
N LYS A 27 3.29 5.04 9.19
CA LYS A 27 4.37 5.06 10.17
C LYS A 27 5.54 4.20 9.67
N PRO A 28 6.47 4.75 8.86
CA PRO A 28 7.62 3.99 8.40
C PRO A 28 8.64 3.77 9.52
N ILE A 29 9.12 2.53 9.61
CA ILE A 29 10.19 2.10 10.49
C ILE A 29 11.27 1.49 9.59
N VAL A 30 12.40 2.18 9.47
CA VAL A 30 13.50 1.78 8.60
C VAL A 30 14.49 0.96 9.41
N PHE A 31 14.58 -0.33 9.12
CA PHE A 31 15.50 -1.24 9.78
C PHE A 31 16.86 -1.17 9.10
N VAL A 32 17.88 -0.76 9.85
CA VAL A 32 19.23 -0.52 9.33
C VAL A 32 20.19 -1.59 9.87
N GLY A 33 20.90 -2.26 8.97
CA GLY A 33 21.90 -3.26 9.31
C GLY A 33 23.02 -2.73 10.20
N ALA A 34 23.61 -3.57 11.06
CA ALA A 34 24.71 -3.15 11.94
C ALA A 34 25.92 -2.64 11.14
N ASN A 35 26.22 -3.29 10.02
CA ASN A 35 27.32 -2.94 9.13
C ASN A 35 27.00 -1.78 8.18
N GLN A 36 25.74 -1.32 8.12
CA GLN A 36 25.35 -0.23 7.26
C GLN A 36 25.83 1.10 7.85
N LYS A 37 26.75 1.75 7.12
CA LYS A 37 27.48 2.94 7.59
C LYS A 37 26.82 4.26 7.19
N SER A 38 26.00 4.25 6.15
CA SER A 38 25.40 5.45 5.59
C SER A 38 23.97 5.21 5.11
N ILE A 39 23.23 6.30 5.07
CA ILE A 39 21.88 6.41 4.51
C ILE A 39 21.96 7.54 3.47
N PRO A 40 21.42 7.37 2.25
CA PRO A 40 21.41 8.43 1.25
C PRO A 40 20.75 9.70 1.80
N CYS A 41 21.35 10.87 1.51
CA CYS A 41 20.88 12.16 2.03
C CYS A 41 19.41 12.43 1.66
N GLU A 42 19.04 12.19 0.40
CA GLU A 42 17.66 12.36 -0.09
C GLU A 42 16.65 11.49 0.67
N PHE A 43 17.03 10.24 0.98
CA PHE A 43 16.19 9.35 1.78
C PHE A 43 16.03 9.88 3.20
N ALA A 44 17.12 10.35 3.80
CA ALA A 44 17.11 10.90 5.15
C ALA A 44 16.24 12.16 5.26
N MET A 45 16.35 13.06 4.28
CA MET A 45 15.50 14.26 4.19
C MET A 45 14.03 13.89 4.02
N ALA A 46 13.71 12.93 3.13
CA ALA A 46 12.33 12.49 2.93
C ALA A 46 11.72 11.86 4.19
N MET A 47 12.51 11.11 4.98
CA MET A 47 12.08 10.57 6.28
C MET A 47 11.88 11.68 7.33
N GLN A 48 12.77 12.68 7.38
CA GLN A 48 12.64 13.81 8.30
C GLN A 48 11.38 14.64 8.03
N ASP A 49 11.00 14.83 6.77
CA ASP A 49 9.78 15.52 6.37
C ASP A 49 8.48 14.81 6.84
N LEU A 50 8.55 13.55 7.25
CA LEU A 50 7.41 12.81 7.84
C LEU A 50 7.25 13.06 9.34
N GLY A 51 8.21 13.74 9.97
CA GLY A 51 8.20 14.08 11.40
C GLY A 51 8.13 12.85 12.30
N GLU A 52 7.36 12.95 13.39
CA GLU A 52 7.24 11.92 14.43
C GLU A 52 6.63 10.59 13.95
N ASN A 53 6.10 10.55 12.73
CA ASN A 53 5.55 9.30 12.18
C ASN A 53 6.64 8.38 11.63
N ALA A 54 7.86 8.87 11.43
CA ALA A 54 8.94 8.12 10.82
C ALA A 54 10.07 7.84 11.81
N SER A 55 10.66 6.65 11.74
CA SER A 55 11.75 6.26 12.64
C SER A 55 12.77 5.35 11.97
N TYR A 56 13.98 5.35 12.52
CA TYR A 56 15.05 4.43 12.17
C TYR A 56 15.26 3.44 13.31
N GLN A 57 15.41 2.17 12.98
CA GLN A 57 15.76 1.11 13.90
C GLN A 57 17.06 0.44 13.43
N LYS A 58 18.20 0.88 13.98
CA LYS A 58 19.47 0.19 13.73
C LYS A 58 19.52 -1.08 14.58
N ILE A 59 19.86 -2.20 13.96
CA ILE A 59 19.99 -3.48 14.68
C ILE A 59 21.39 -3.63 15.30
N PRO A 60 21.51 -4.27 16.47
CA PRO A 60 22.79 -4.63 17.04
C PRO A 60 23.35 -5.89 16.36
N GLY A 61 24.63 -5.87 16.03
CA GLY A 61 25.36 -7.06 15.58
C GLY A 61 25.01 -7.56 14.18
N THR A 62 25.75 -8.57 13.76
CA THR A 62 25.65 -9.17 12.42
C THR A 62 25.31 -10.65 12.54
N GLY A 63 24.68 -11.19 11.51
CA GLY A 63 24.30 -12.59 11.44
C GLY A 63 23.48 -12.84 10.18
N SER A 64 23.40 -14.09 9.74
CA SER A 64 22.52 -14.44 8.63
C SER A 64 21.09 -14.09 9.01
N ASN A 65 20.41 -13.31 8.16
CA ASN A 65 19.01 -12.89 8.34
C ASN A 65 18.77 -12.09 9.64
N ALA A 66 19.81 -11.48 10.21
CA ALA A 66 19.69 -10.75 11.48
C ALA A 66 18.67 -9.61 11.39
N LEU A 67 18.65 -8.88 10.27
CA LEU A 67 17.67 -7.82 10.03
C LEU A 67 16.25 -8.37 9.95
N ASP A 68 16.07 -9.50 9.25
CA ASP A 68 14.77 -10.13 9.06
C ASP A 68 14.15 -10.59 10.37
N PHE A 69 14.96 -11.14 11.28
CA PHE A 69 14.49 -11.52 12.61
C PHE A 69 14.05 -10.31 13.44
N HIS A 70 14.74 -9.17 13.33
CA HIS A 70 14.31 -7.94 14.00
C HIS A 70 13.00 -7.42 13.41
N ILE A 71 12.86 -7.42 12.08
CA ILE A 71 11.61 -7.04 11.41
C ILE A 71 10.46 -7.94 11.87
N ALA A 72 10.67 -9.26 11.89
CA ALA A 72 9.67 -10.23 12.34
C ALA A 72 9.27 -10.01 13.81
N PHE A 73 10.25 -9.75 14.70
CA PHE A 73 10.01 -9.44 16.10
C PHE A 73 9.16 -8.17 16.28
N TYR A 74 9.59 -7.05 15.68
CA TYR A 74 8.87 -5.78 15.78
C TYR A 74 7.48 -5.86 15.17
N LEU A 75 7.32 -6.59 14.07
CA LEU A 75 6.01 -6.81 13.46
C LEU A 75 5.07 -7.54 14.42
N GLY A 76 5.55 -8.58 15.11
CA GLY A 76 4.78 -9.28 16.13
C GLY A 76 4.43 -8.42 17.35
N GLU A 77 5.38 -7.62 17.83
CA GLU A 77 5.18 -6.67 18.93
C GLU A 77 4.10 -5.64 18.58
N LEU A 78 4.23 -5.00 17.42
CA LEU A 78 3.27 -4.01 16.93
C LEU A 78 1.90 -4.62 16.68
N ALA A 79 1.81 -5.82 16.11
CA ALA A 79 0.55 -6.51 15.91
C ALA A 79 -0.16 -6.85 17.23
N THR A 80 0.62 -7.07 18.30
CA THR A 80 0.07 -7.28 19.65
C THR A 80 -0.40 -5.96 20.27
N ARG A 81 0.40 -4.89 20.12
CA ARG A 81 0.10 -3.56 20.67
C ARG A 81 -1.09 -2.89 19.98
N GLU A 82 -1.20 -3.06 18.66
CA GLU A 82 -2.25 -2.45 17.83
C GLU A 82 -2.88 -3.49 16.88
N PRO A 83 -3.80 -4.35 17.37
CA PRO A 83 -4.41 -5.42 16.57
C PRO A 83 -5.18 -4.95 15.33
N GLY A 84 -5.61 -3.69 15.29
CA GLY A 84 -6.33 -3.09 14.16
C GLY A 84 -5.43 -2.42 13.11
N ALA A 85 -4.11 -2.44 13.29
CA ALA A 85 -3.18 -1.81 12.36
C ALA A 85 -2.96 -2.67 11.09
N HIS A 86 -2.52 -1.99 10.03
CA HIS A 86 -2.09 -2.63 8.78
C HIS A 86 -0.56 -2.59 8.69
N PHE A 87 0.04 -3.70 8.28
CA PHE A 87 1.47 -3.87 8.22
C PHE A 87 1.93 -4.12 6.78
N HIS A 88 2.98 -3.42 6.37
CA HIS A 88 3.58 -3.53 5.05
C HIS A 88 5.08 -3.77 5.22
N VAL A 89 5.54 -4.97 4.92
CA VAL A 89 6.98 -5.29 4.89
C VAL A 89 7.50 -4.92 3.51
N ILE A 90 8.46 -3.99 3.44
CA ILE A 90 9.06 -3.56 2.18
C ILE A 90 10.37 -4.30 2.01
N SER A 91 10.32 -5.40 1.25
CA SER A 91 11.47 -6.24 0.93
C SER A 91 11.20 -7.05 -0.34
N LYS A 92 12.24 -7.27 -1.14
CA LYS A 92 12.22 -8.21 -2.28
C LYS A 92 12.47 -9.64 -1.83
N ASP A 93 12.90 -9.87 -0.59
CA ASP A 93 13.10 -11.21 -0.07
C ASP A 93 11.77 -11.95 0.10
N LYS A 94 11.65 -13.12 -0.54
CA LYS A 94 10.49 -14.01 -0.40
C LYS A 94 10.54 -14.84 0.88
N GLY A 95 11.64 -14.80 1.63
CA GLY A 95 11.78 -15.44 2.95
C GLY A 95 10.72 -15.01 3.97
N TYR A 96 10.15 -13.82 3.81
CA TYR A 96 9.03 -13.34 4.63
C TYR A 96 7.67 -13.97 4.29
N ASP A 97 7.49 -14.56 3.11
CA ASP A 97 6.17 -15.03 2.62
C ASP A 97 5.52 -16.07 3.57
N PRO A 98 6.26 -17.07 4.12
CA PRO A 98 5.70 -17.99 5.11
C PRO A 98 5.22 -17.31 6.40
N LEU A 99 5.98 -16.33 6.91
CA LEU A 99 5.60 -15.56 8.10
C LEU A 99 4.31 -14.75 7.83
N ILE A 100 4.24 -14.11 6.68
CA ILE A 100 3.08 -13.31 6.28
C ILE A 100 1.84 -14.18 6.14
N ALA A 101 1.96 -15.36 5.53
CA ALA A 101 0.87 -16.31 5.44
C ALA A 101 0.38 -16.75 6.83
N HIS A 102 1.29 -17.06 7.75
CA HIS A 102 0.97 -17.42 9.13
C HIS A 102 0.21 -16.30 9.86
N LEU A 103 0.70 -15.06 9.77
CA LEU A 103 0.08 -13.91 10.44
C LEU A 103 -1.30 -13.56 9.86
N ARG A 104 -1.46 -13.66 8.53
CA ARG A 104 -2.77 -13.49 7.88
C ARG A 104 -3.78 -14.55 8.32
N ALA A 105 -3.35 -15.80 8.52
CA ALA A 105 -4.21 -16.85 9.07
C ALA A 105 -4.69 -16.51 10.49
N ARG A 106 -3.90 -15.74 11.25
CA ARG A 106 -4.27 -15.19 12.56
C ARG A 106 -5.03 -13.86 12.48
N LYS A 107 -5.54 -13.50 11.29
CA LYS A 107 -6.30 -12.27 11.01
C LYS A 107 -5.51 -10.98 11.20
N ILE A 108 -4.18 -11.03 11.20
CA ILE A 108 -3.32 -9.84 11.19
C ILE A 108 -3.22 -9.32 9.76
N CYS A 109 -3.52 -8.04 9.56
CA CYS A 109 -3.49 -7.40 8.25
C CYS A 109 -2.07 -7.06 7.81
N VAL A 110 -1.33 -8.06 7.32
CA VAL A 110 0.06 -7.89 6.83
C VAL A 110 0.22 -8.28 5.37
N ARG A 111 1.11 -7.57 4.66
CA ARG A 111 1.57 -7.89 3.29
C ARG A 111 3.07 -7.61 3.16
N ARG A 112 3.71 -8.27 2.19
CA ARG A 112 5.01 -7.87 1.68
C ARG A 112 4.83 -7.24 0.32
N GLU A 113 5.54 -6.15 0.13
CA GLU A 113 5.60 -5.41 -1.11
C GLU A 113 7.07 -5.18 -1.46
N ALA A 114 7.41 -5.17 -2.74
CA ALA A 114 8.79 -4.92 -3.17
C ALA A 114 9.18 -3.44 -3.11
N ASP A 115 8.20 -2.55 -3.02
CA ASP A 115 8.35 -1.09 -3.04
C ASP A 115 7.14 -0.40 -2.38
N LEU A 116 7.31 0.84 -1.92
CA LEU A 116 6.22 1.64 -1.35
C LEU A 116 5.08 1.88 -2.35
N SER A 117 5.42 2.04 -3.63
CA SER A 117 4.45 2.18 -4.72
C SER A 117 3.66 0.91 -4.98
N ALA A 118 4.00 -0.25 -4.41
CA ALA A 118 3.17 -1.44 -4.55
C ALA A 118 2.07 -1.51 -3.47
N ILE A 119 2.18 -0.72 -2.40
CA ILE A 119 1.13 -0.64 -1.36
C ILE A 119 -0.16 -0.10 -2.02
N PRO A 120 -1.28 -0.87 -2.02
CA PRO A 120 -2.47 -0.51 -2.79
C PRO A 120 -3.02 0.87 -2.44
N SER A 121 -3.14 1.20 -1.16
CA SER A 121 -3.63 2.50 -0.71
C SER A 121 -2.73 3.67 -1.12
N LEU A 122 -1.42 3.43 -1.31
CA LEU A 122 -0.50 4.45 -1.82
C LEU A 122 -0.61 4.62 -3.34
N ARG A 123 -0.66 3.52 -4.11
CA ARG A 123 -0.91 3.57 -5.58
C ARG A 123 -2.12 4.41 -5.91
N ILE A 124 -3.20 4.12 -5.21
CA ILE A 124 -4.48 4.78 -5.40
C ILE A 124 -4.33 6.27 -5.10
N SER A 125 -3.80 6.63 -3.92
CA SER A 125 -3.72 8.03 -3.49
C SER A 125 -2.73 8.88 -4.30
N ASN A 126 -1.73 8.27 -4.95
CA ASN A 126 -0.68 8.98 -5.68
C ASN A 126 -0.75 8.82 -7.19
N ALA A 127 -1.80 8.19 -7.72
CA ALA A 127 -2.04 8.19 -9.15
C ALA A 127 -2.23 9.63 -9.63
N ARG A 128 -1.20 10.19 -10.28
CA ARG A 128 -1.17 11.58 -10.75
C ARG A 128 -1.75 11.66 -12.15
N SER A 129 -1.42 10.68 -12.98
CA SER A 129 -1.95 10.56 -14.33
C SER A 129 -3.31 9.88 -14.36
N LEU A 130 -4.08 10.15 -15.41
CA LEU A 130 -5.35 9.46 -15.67
C LEU A 130 -5.13 7.94 -15.80
N GLU A 131 -4.03 7.52 -16.42
CA GLU A 131 -3.66 6.11 -16.61
C GLU A 131 -3.52 5.38 -15.27
N GLU A 132 -2.70 5.92 -14.37
CA GLU A 132 -2.47 5.32 -13.04
C GLU A 132 -3.76 5.25 -12.21
N LYS A 133 -4.65 6.25 -12.36
CA LYS A 133 -5.94 6.26 -11.66
C LYS A 133 -6.81 5.13 -12.15
N ILE A 134 -6.83 4.89 -13.46
CA ILE A 134 -7.59 3.79 -14.08
C ILE A 134 -7.05 2.44 -13.62
N ASP A 135 -5.73 2.23 -13.67
CA ASP A 135 -5.09 0.99 -13.22
C ASP A 135 -5.38 0.70 -11.74
N ALA A 136 -5.32 1.72 -10.89
CA ALA A 136 -5.63 1.61 -9.46
C ALA A 136 -7.11 1.23 -9.23
N ILE A 137 -8.04 1.79 -10.00
CA ILE A 137 -9.45 1.44 -9.93
C ILE A 137 -9.67 0.00 -10.40
N VAL A 138 -9.08 -0.40 -11.53
CA VAL A 138 -9.18 -1.76 -12.08
C VAL A 138 -8.67 -2.80 -11.08
N ALA A 139 -7.48 -2.59 -10.50
CA ALA A 139 -6.92 -3.48 -9.48
C ALA A 139 -7.83 -3.60 -8.24
N SER A 140 -8.43 -2.48 -7.79
CA SER A 140 -9.40 -2.50 -6.70
C SER A 140 -10.66 -3.30 -7.07
N LEU A 141 -11.20 -3.13 -8.27
CA LEU A 141 -12.39 -3.84 -8.73
C LEU A 141 -12.14 -5.35 -8.82
N ILE A 142 -10.98 -5.78 -9.32
CA ILE A 142 -10.57 -7.19 -9.35
C ILE A 142 -10.55 -7.75 -7.91
N SER A 143 -9.91 -7.05 -6.98
CA SER A 143 -9.78 -7.50 -5.58
C SER A 143 -11.12 -7.68 -4.84
N ARG A 144 -12.20 -7.06 -5.33
CA ARG A 144 -13.54 -7.11 -4.70
C ARG A 144 -14.36 -8.34 -5.08
N GLY A 145 -14.02 -9.04 -6.17
CA GLY A 145 -14.74 -10.25 -6.60
C GLY A 145 -16.26 -10.05 -6.69
N ASN A 146 -17.04 -10.82 -5.93
CA ASN A 146 -18.52 -10.73 -5.97
C ASN A 146 -19.09 -9.43 -5.38
N SER A 147 -18.32 -8.69 -4.59
CA SER A 147 -18.73 -7.42 -3.96
C SER A 147 -18.54 -6.19 -4.84
N ARG A 148 -18.36 -6.38 -6.15
CA ARG A 148 -18.23 -5.29 -7.11
C ARG A 148 -19.53 -4.46 -7.22
N PRO A 149 -19.44 -3.12 -7.26
CA PRO A 149 -20.61 -2.24 -7.43
C PRO A 149 -21.42 -2.57 -8.69
N ARG A 150 -22.76 -2.64 -8.60
CA ARG A 150 -23.63 -2.91 -9.76
C ARG A 150 -24.40 -1.71 -10.26
N LYS A 151 -24.30 -0.57 -9.58
CA LYS A 151 -24.94 0.70 -9.93
C LYS A 151 -23.89 1.78 -10.11
N VAL A 152 -24.11 2.70 -11.05
CA VAL A 152 -23.18 3.80 -11.36
C VAL A 152 -22.88 4.65 -10.13
N LYS A 153 -23.91 5.04 -9.36
CA LYS A 153 -23.73 5.82 -8.12
C LYS A 153 -22.89 5.07 -7.07
N THR A 154 -23.08 3.77 -6.95
CA THR A 154 -22.28 2.94 -6.03
C THR A 154 -20.84 2.80 -6.52
N LEU A 155 -20.63 2.70 -7.84
CA LEU A 155 -19.30 2.69 -8.43
C LEU A 155 -18.59 4.03 -8.17
N ALA A 156 -19.25 5.16 -8.42
CA ALA A 156 -18.72 6.51 -8.18
C ALA A 156 -18.29 6.67 -6.70
N ASN A 157 -19.16 6.31 -5.76
CA ASN A 157 -18.83 6.33 -4.34
C ASN A 157 -17.66 5.40 -3.99
N THR A 158 -17.57 4.23 -4.64
CA THR A 158 -16.47 3.28 -4.43
C THR A 158 -15.15 3.83 -4.96
N VAL A 159 -15.17 4.47 -6.13
CA VAL A 159 -14.02 5.16 -6.72
C VAL A 159 -13.61 6.31 -5.81
N ASN A 160 -14.53 7.17 -5.39
CA ASN A 160 -14.17 8.28 -4.52
C ASN A 160 -13.62 7.82 -3.16
N ALA A 161 -14.19 6.77 -2.58
CA ALA A 161 -13.65 6.15 -1.36
C ALA A 161 -12.23 5.59 -1.56
N LEU A 162 -11.91 5.10 -2.76
CA LEU A 162 -10.57 4.69 -3.15
C LEU A 162 -9.60 5.88 -2.99
N PHE A 163 -9.95 7.03 -3.57
CA PHE A 163 -9.15 8.26 -3.52
C PHE A 163 -9.43 9.12 -2.27
N GLN A 164 -9.72 8.49 -1.11
CA GLN A 164 -9.87 9.18 0.18
C GLN A 164 -10.94 10.29 0.20
N LYS A 165 -11.98 10.17 -0.63
CA LYS A 165 -13.06 11.15 -0.78
C LYS A 165 -12.61 12.53 -1.27
N THR A 166 -11.51 12.59 -2.03
CA THR A 166 -10.94 13.84 -2.55
C THR A 166 -11.43 14.19 -3.96
N LEU A 167 -12.09 13.26 -4.66
CA LEU A 167 -12.56 13.50 -6.03
C LEU A 167 -13.89 14.27 -6.02
N SER A 168 -13.98 15.28 -6.87
CA SER A 168 -15.26 15.93 -7.18
C SER A 168 -16.17 14.97 -7.96
N ASP A 169 -17.46 15.29 -8.06
CA ASP A 169 -18.38 14.49 -8.88
C ASP A 169 -17.99 14.52 -10.37
N ALA A 170 -17.47 15.65 -10.85
CA ALA A 170 -16.96 15.77 -12.21
C ALA A 170 -15.75 14.85 -12.46
N ASP A 171 -14.81 14.76 -11.50
CA ASP A 171 -13.65 13.87 -11.62
C ASP A 171 -14.04 12.39 -11.57
N GLN A 172 -15.02 12.04 -10.73
CA GLN A 172 -15.58 10.69 -10.68
C GLN A 172 -16.20 10.32 -12.04
N ASP A 173 -16.95 11.23 -12.66
CA ASP A 173 -17.56 11.03 -13.97
C ASP A 173 -16.52 10.87 -15.08
N ILE A 174 -15.43 11.64 -15.06
CA ILE A 174 -14.32 11.49 -16.03
C ILE A 174 -13.72 10.09 -15.92
N LEU A 175 -13.44 9.62 -14.70
CA LEU A 175 -12.86 8.29 -14.47
C LEU A 175 -13.81 7.17 -14.90
N ILE A 176 -15.11 7.29 -14.62
CA ILE A 176 -16.11 6.30 -15.05
C ILE A 176 -16.22 6.26 -16.58
N LYS A 177 -16.25 7.42 -17.25
CA LYS A 177 -16.27 7.50 -18.72
C LYS A 177 -15.03 6.85 -19.32
N GLU A 178 -13.87 7.07 -18.73
CA GLU A 178 -12.62 6.49 -19.22
C GLU A 178 -12.59 4.95 -19.01
N LEU A 179 -13.09 4.44 -17.88
CA LEU A 179 -13.28 3.00 -17.66
C LEU A 179 -14.21 2.37 -18.71
N GLN A 180 -15.27 3.09 -19.10
CA GLN A 180 -16.20 2.65 -20.14
C GLN A 180 -15.56 2.67 -21.52
N LYS A 181 -14.84 3.74 -21.86
CA LYS A 181 -14.11 3.89 -23.13
C LYS A 181 -13.10 2.76 -23.33
N ARG A 182 -12.43 2.35 -22.26
CA ARG A 182 -11.46 1.24 -22.24
C ARG A 182 -12.10 -0.15 -22.12
N LYS A 183 -13.43 -0.22 -22.06
CA LYS A 183 -14.20 -1.47 -21.95
C LYS A 183 -13.92 -2.28 -20.67
N HIS A 184 -13.42 -1.63 -19.61
CA HIS A 184 -13.31 -2.25 -18.28
C HIS A 184 -14.68 -2.41 -17.62
N ILE A 185 -15.61 -1.52 -17.95
CA ILE A 185 -17.01 -1.56 -17.52
C ILE A 185 -17.94 -1.29 -18.71
N VAL A 186 -19.20 -1.70 -18.57
CA VAL A 186 -20.30 -1.30 -19.45
C VAL A 186 -21.41 -0.72 -18.56
N VAL A 187 -21.91 0.45 -18.94
CA VAL A 187 -23.00 1.13 -18.24
C VAL A 187 -24.26 1.08 -19.10
N LYS A 188 -25.34 0.54 -18.54
CA LYS A 188 -26.68 0.50 -19.17
C LYS A 188 -27.74 0.84 -18.13
N ASP A 189 -28.55 1.87 -18.37
CA ASP A 189 -29.67 2.27 -17.49
C ASP A 189 -29.28 2.33 -16.00
N GLN A 190 -28.16 3.02 -15.70
CA GLN A 190 -27.52 3.14 -14.38
C GLN A 190 -26.97 1.83 -13.77
N SER A 191 -27.08 0.71 -14.46
CA SER A 191 -26.46 -0.57 -14.08
C SER A 191 -25.05 -0.66 -14.66
N VAL A 192 -24.15 -1.29 -13.91
CA VAL A 192 -22.74 -1.49 -14.27
C VAL A 192 -22.47 -2.98 -14.40
N THR A 193 -21.93 -3.39 -15.55
CA THR A 193 -21.32 -4.72 -15.75
C THR A 193 -19.84 -4.58 -16.04
N TYR A 194 -19.08 -5.65 -15.85
CA TYR A 194 -17.62 -5.63 -15.86
C TYR A 194 -17.06 -6.40 -17.05
N GLY A 195 -16.03 -5.84 -17.67
CA GLY A 195 -15.35 -6.46 -18.81
C GLY A 195 -14.42 -7.61 -18.41
N PRO A 196 -13.82 -8.30 -19.40
CA PRO A 196 -12.98 -9.48 -19.19
C PRO A 196 -11.79 -9.22 -18.27
N LEU A 197 -11.14 -8.06 -18.40
CA LEU A 197 -9.98 -7.69 -17.57
C LEU A 197 -10.32 -7.60 -16.06
N VAL A 198 -11.57 -7.31 -15.72
CA VAL A 198 -12.02 -7.13 -14.33
C VAL A 198 -12.70 -8.40 -13.78
N THR A 199 -13.05 -9.34 -14.65
CA THR A 199 -13.76 -10.58 -14.31
C THR A 199 -12.88 -11.83 -14.41
N GLY A 200 -11.75 -11.75 -15.10
CA GLY A 200 -10.75 -12.82 -15.25
C GLY A 200 -9.88 -13.03 -14.03
#